data_AF-A0A924XAU6-F1
#
_entry.id   AF-A0A924XAU6-F1
#
_cell.length_a   1.000
_cell.length_b   1.000
_cell.length_c   1.000
_cell.angle_alpha   90.00
_cell.angle_beta   90.00
_cell.angle_gamma   90.00
#
_symmetry.space_group_name_H-M   'P 1'
#
loop_
_entity.id
_entity.type
_entity.pdbx_description
1 polymer ?
#
loop_
_entity_poly.entity_id
_entity_poly.type
_entity_poly.pdbx_seq_one_letter_code
_entity_poly.pdbx_strand_id
1 'polypeptide(L)' 'MQIGEFLAEDIGRGDLTTKACVEEDVSGMGKFLAKENLVVCGLAVAEAVFLHLDDDSPEIETI' A
#
# COMPACT_ATOMS: atom_id res chain seq x y z
N MET A 1 -6.39 4.63 14.73
CA MET A 1 -5.70 3.41 14.25
C MET A 1 -4.20 3.69 14.24
N GLN A 2 -3.39 2.70 14.62
CA GLN A 2 -1.94 2.81 14.75
C GLN A 2 -1.18 2.64 13.42
N ILE A 3 -1.77 3.06 12.28
CA ILE A 3 -1.20 2.83 10.93
C ILE A 3 0.26 3.30 10.85
N GLY A 4 0.54 4.51 11.34
CA GLY A 4 1.90 5.05 11.37
C GLY A 4 2.89 4.25 12.23
N GLU A 5 2.44 3.57 13.30
CA GLU A 5 3.32 2.72 14.12
C GLU A 5 3.70 1.44 13.36
N PHE A 6 2.75 0.83 12.63
CA PHE A 6 3.03 -0.34 11.79
C PHE A 6 3.90 0.01 10.58
N LEU A 7 3.67 1.17 9.96
CA LEU A 7 4.53 1.65 8.87
C LEU A 7 5.94 1.99 9.36
N ALA A 8 6.07 2.54 10.57
CA ALA A 8 7.38 2.78 11.18
C ALA A 8 8.12 1.48 11.50
N GLU A 9 7.40 0.40 11.85
CA GLU A 9 7.98 -0.93 12.05
C GLU A 9 8.47 -1.55 10.73
N ASP A 10 7.67 -1.49 9.66
CA ASP A 10 7.99 -2.09 8.37
C ASP A 10 9.04 -1.28 7.58
N ILE A 11 8.85 0.03 7.44
CA ILE A 11 9.69 0.91 6.62
C ILE A 11 10.91 1.41 7.41
N GLY A 12 10.75 1.71 8.70
CA GLY A 12 11.83 2.18 9.57
C GLY A 12 12.63 3.36 8.98
N ARG A 13 13.86 3.08 8.51
CA ARG A 13 14.76 4.09 7.91
C ARG A 13 14.54 4.30 6.41
N GLY A 14 13.62 3.55 5.80
CA GLY A 14 13.24 3.62 4.39
C GLY A 14 13.30 2.27 3.69
N ASP A 15 12.63 2.17 2.54
CA ASP A 15 12.68 1.02 1.62
C ASP A 15 13.88 1.15 0.66
N LEU A 16 15.02 0.56 1.04
CA LEU A 16 16.27 0.70 0.29
C LEU A 16 16.25 -0.02 -1.06
N THR A 17 15.55 -1.15 -1.16
CA THR A 17 15.51 -1.92 -2.42
C THR A 17 14.68 -1.17 -3.45
N THR A 18 13.52 -0.66 -3.06
CA THR A 18 12.68 0.16 -3.97
C THR A 18 13.43 1.41 -4.41
N LYS A 19 14.04 2.16 -3.48
CA LYS A 19 14.84 3.36 -3.82
C LYS A 19 16.03 3.09 -4.74
N ALA A 20 16.61 1.88 -4.69
CA ALA A 20 17.74 1.52 -5.53
C ALA A 20 17.32 0.95 -6.91
N CYS A 21 16.08 0.48 -7.05
CA CYS A 21 15.62 -0.25 -8.24
C CYS A 21 14.50 0.47 -9.03
N VAL A 22 13.84 1.47 -8.44
CA VAL A 22 12.71 2.19 -9.03
C VAL A 22 13.02 3.69 -8.98
N GLU A 23 12.90 4.36 -10.12
CA GLU A 23 13.04 5.82 -10.22
C GLU A 23 11.87 6.52 -9.51
N GLU A 24 12.12 7.68 -8.89
CA GLU A 24 11.16 8.34 -7.99
C GLU A 24 9.81 8.69 -8.64
N ASP A 25 9.81 9.04 -9.92
CA ASP A 25 8.60 9.50 -10.64
C ASP A 25 7.87 8.39 -11.40
N VAL A 26 8.17 7.12 -11.12
CA VAL A 26 7.53 5.98 -11.79
C VAL A 26 6.20 5.64 -11.13
N SER A 27 5.11 5.72 -11.89
CA SER A 27 3.81 5.18 -11.49
C SER A 27 3.63 3.73 -11.99
N GLY A 28 3.00 2.90 -11.16
CA GLY A 28 2.64 1.53 -11.49
C GLY A 28 1.20 1.19 -11.09
N MET A 29 0.67 0.09 -11.62
CA MET A 29 -0.65 -0.44 -11.25
C MET A 29 -0.51 -1.79 -10.55
N GLY A 30 -1.03 -1.88 -9.33
CA GLY A 30 -1.15 -3.13 -8.56
C GLY A 30 -2.55 -3.73 -8.64
N LYS A 31 -2.68 -5.04 -8.40
CA LYS A 31 -3.97 -5.72 -8.25
C LYS A 31 -3.92 -6.67 -7.05
N PHE A 32 -4.90 -6.57 -6.16
CA PHE A 32 -5.10 -7.55 -5.11
C PHE A 32 -5.72 -8.82 -5.72
N LEU A 33 -4.97 -9.91 -5.77
CA LEU A 33 -5.42 -11.19 -6.30
C LEU A 33 -5.64 -12.19 -5.16
N ALA A 34 -6.89 -12.63 -5.00
CA ALA A 34 -7.21 -13.74 -4.10
C ALA A 34 -6.54 -15.02 -4.61
N LYS A 35 -5.71 -15.65 -3.76
CA LYS A 35 -5.00 -16.90 -4.11
C LYS A 35 -5.86 -18.15 -3.89
N GLU A 36 -7.02 -17.99 -3.27
CA GLU A 36 -8.02 -19.02 -3.00
C GLU A 36 -9.40 -18.37 -2.73
N ASN A 37 -10.44 -19.19 -2.56
CA ASN A 37 -11.79 -18.70 -2.26
C ASN A 37 -11.84 -18.05 -0.88
N LEU A 38 -12.34 -16.82 -0.81
CA LEU A 38 -12.41 -16.04 0.42
C LEU A 38 -13.61 -15.09 0.44
N VAL A 39 -13.88 -14.52 1.61
CA VAL A 39 -14.75 -13.33 1.77
C VAL A 39 -13.84 -12.13 1.97
N VAL A 40 -13.98 -11.13 1.11
CA VAL A 40 -13.17 -9.90 1.19
C VAL A 40 -13.65 -9.03 2.35
N CYS A 41 -12.73 -8.52 3.17
CA CYS A 41 -12.98 -7.52 4.19
C CYS A 41 -11.76 -6.61 4.35
N GLY A 42 -11.93 -5.44 4.98
CA GLY A 42 -10.82 -4.54 5.31
C GLY A 42 -10.33 -3.61 4.19
N LEU A 43 -11.08 -3.45 3.09
CA LEU A 43 -10.69 -2.57 1.98
C LEU A 43 -10.48 -1.11 2.43
N ALA A 44 -11.36 -0.57 3.28
CA ALA A 44 -11.20 0.77 3.84
C ALA A 44 -9.92 0.93 4.69
N VAL A 45 -9.44 -0.16 5.30
CA VAL A 45 -8.16 -0.14 6.03
C VAL A 45 -6.99 -0.16 5.05
N ALA A 46 -7.07 -0.95 3.97
CA ALA A 46 -6.07 -0.93 2.91
C ALA A 46 -5.94 0.46 2.27
N GLU A 47 -7.06 1.09 1.91
CA GLU A 47 -7.09 2.48 1.42
C GLU A 47 -6.46 3.45 2.40
N ALA A 48 -6.80 3.35 3.70
CA ALA A 48 -6.21 4.20 4.72
C ALA A 48 -4.69 4.04 4.88
N VAL A 49 -4.12 2.88 4.54
CA VAL A 49 -2.66 2.68 4.54
C VAL A 49 -2.01 3.41 3.37
N PHE A 50 -2.57 3.28 2.16
CA PHE A 50 -2.03 3.99 0.99
C PHE A 50 -2.15 5.51 1.15
N LEU A 51 -3.32 6.01 1.58
CA LEU A 51 -3.53 7.43 1.85
C LEU A 51 -2.62 7.98 2.96
N HIS A 52 -2.17 7.16 3.90
CA HIS A 52 -1.22 7.61 4.92
C HIS A 52 0.20 7.81 4.36
N LEU A 53 0.55 7.14 3.27
CA LEU A 53 1.87 7.25 2.61
C LEU A 53 1.86 8.30 1.49
N ASP A 54 0.74 8.40 0.77
CA ASP A 54 0.54 9.32 -0.35
C ASP A 54 -0.93 9.77 -0.40
N ASP A 55 -1.17 11.06 -0.10
CA ASP A 55 -2.52 11.66 -0.07
C ASP A 55 -3.20 11.67 -1.44
N ASP A 56 -2.42 11.55 -2.54
CA ASP A 56 -2.93 11.51 -3.91
C ASP A 56 -3.18 10.07 -4.41
N SER A 57 -3.02 9.06 -3.55
CA SER A 57 -3.28 7.66 -3.92
C SER A 57 -4.75 7.45 -4.35
N PRO A 58 -5.01 6.77 -5.48
CA PRO A 58 -6.37 6.50 -5.93
C PRO A 58 -7.11 5.53 -4.99
N GLU A 59 -8.44 5.60 -4.99
CA GLU A 59 -9.32 4.64 -4.31
C GLU A 59 -9.12 3.21 -4.87
N ILE A 60 -9.33 2.20 -4.04
CA ILE A 60 -9.19 0.81 -4.49
C ILE A 60 -10.46 0.42 -5.27
N GLU A 61 -10.31 0.27 -6.58
CA GLU A 61 -11.40 -0.23 -7.43
C GLU A 61 -11.72 -1.70 -7.12
N THR A 62 -13.00 -1.99 -6.90
CA THR A 62 -13.52 -3.37 -6.80
C THR A 62 -14.22 -3.74 -8.10
N ILE A 63 -13.68 -4.77 -8.77
CA ILE A 63 -14.22 -5.36 -10.01
C ILE A 63 -14.85 -6.73 -9.74
#